data_AF-A0A7X7L4A1-F1
#
_entry.id   AF-A0A7X7L4A1-F1
#
_cell.length_a   1.000
_cell.length_b   1.000
_cell.length_c   1.000
_cell.angle_alpha   90.00
_cell.angle_beta   90.00
_cell.angle_gamma   90.00
#
_symmetry.space_group_name_H-M   'P 1'
#
loop_
_entity.id
_entity.type
_entity.pdbx_description
1 polymer ?
#
loop_
_entity_poly.entity_id
_entity_poly.type
_entity_poly.pdbx_seq_one_letter_code
_entity_poly.pdbx_strand_id
1 'polypeptide(L)'
;MDQVPYKVEFCFSAPCSVKNQNNEYEGQAGKHMTFKEADIDIQKDNNTLRITNTHNSHIYHDIMIGSVQKSMNSFTIYYTGFTHIDKHIEILEVGKS
;
A
#
# COMPACT_ATOMS: atom_id res chain seq x y z
N MET A 1 -2.66 8.39 -26.83
CA MET A 1 -3.16 7.23 -26.06
C MET A 1 -3.77 7.77 -24.81
N ASP A 2 -4.95 7.27 -24.42
CA ASP A 2 -5.68 7.79 -23.28
C ASP A 2 -5.00 7.40 -21.96
N GLN A 3 -5.07 8.30 -20.98
CA GLN A 3 -4.60 8.07 -19.62
C GLN A 3 -5.78 7.67 -18.73
N VAL A 4 -6.10 6.38 -18.69
CA VAL A 4 -7.15 5.84 -17.82
C VAL A 4 -6.55 5.59 -16.43
N PRO A 5 -7.04 6.24 -15.37
CA PRO A 5 -6.49 6.05 -14.04
C PRO A 5 -6.81 4.66 -13.49
N TYR A 6 -5.88 4.09 -12.74
CA TYR A 6 -6.10 2.88 -11.94
C TYR A 6 -5.65 3.08 -10.50
N LYS A 7 -6.14 2.18 -9.65
CA LYS A 7 -5.78 2.07 -8.23
C LYS A 7 -5.59 0.60 -7.86
N VAL A 8 -4.58 0.33 -7.05
CA VAL A 8 -4.41 -0.95 -6.37
C VAL A 8 -4.57 -0.70 -4.86
N GLU A 9 -5.38 -1.53 -4.21
CA GLU A 9 -5.60 -1.47 -2.76
C GLU A 9 -5.02 -2.72 -2.09
N PHE A 10 -4.15 -2.51 -1.10
CA PHE A 10 -3.68 -3.58 -0.24
C PHE A 10 -4.17 -3.36 1.19
N CYS A 11 -4.92 -4.32 1.71
CA CYS A 11 -5.44 -4.28 3.08
C CYS A 11 -4.62 -5.19 3.99
N PHE A 12 -4.14 -4.63 5.10
CA PHE A 12 -3.36 -5.37 6.10
C PHE A 12 -3.99 -5.26 7.47
N SER A 13 -3.84 -6.31 8.27
CA SER A 13 -4.32 -6.35 9.65
C SER A 13 -3.53 -5.37 10.52
N ALA A 14 -4.21 -4.38 11.11
CA ALA A 14 -3.64 -3.45 12.08
C ALA A 14 -3.61 -4.07 13.50
N PRO A 15 -2.85 -3.50 14.46
CA PRO A 15 -1.73 -2.58 14.22
C PRO A 15 -0.54 -3.33 13.60
N CYS A 16 0.29 -2.62 12.85
CA CYS A 16 1.59 -3.11 12.37
C CYS A 16 2.57 -1.94 12.19
N SER A 17 3.85 -2.26 12.00
CA SER A 17 4.84 -1.30 11.53
C SER A 17 4.93 -1.34 10.00
N VAL A 18 5.07 -0.17 9.39
CA VAL A 18 5.28 -0.01 7.95
C VAL A 18 6.58 0.74 7.75
N LYS A 19 7.57 0.13 7.10
CA LYS A 19 8.84 0.78 6.76
C LYS A 19 8.88 1.09 5.28
N ASN A 20 9.28 2.31 4.95
CA ASN A 20 9.55 2.74 3.58
C ASN A 20 10.82 3.60 3.60
N GLN A 21 11.85 3.16 2.88
CA GLN A 21 13.18 3.78 2.92
C GLN A 21 13.70 3.88 4.38
N ASN A 22 14.04 5.10 4.85
CA ASN A 22 14.54 5.36 6.19
C ASN A 22 13.44 5.77 7.18
N ASN A 23 12.17 5.66 6.78
CA ASN A 23 11.03 6.08 7.59
C ASN A 23 10.23 4.88 8.08
N GLU A 24 9.70 5.00 9.29
CA GLU A 24 8.81 4.04 9.92
C GLU A 24 7.48 4.73 10.25
N TYR A 25 6.39 4.05 9.92
CA TYR A 25 5.02 4.52 10.08
C TYR A 25 4.20 3.48 10.83
N GLU A 26 3.16 3.92 11.53
CA GLU A 26 2.24 3.03 12.24
C GLU A 26 1.00 2.74 11.39
N GLY A 27 0.79 1.47 11.04
CA GLY A 27 -0.39 0.99 10.34
C GLY A 27 -1.60 0.86 11.27
N GLN A 28 -2.35 1.95 11.47
CA GLN A 28 -3.53 1.97 12.35
C GLN A 28 -4.82 1.62 11.62
N ALA A 29 -5.74 0.95 12.32
CA ALA A 29 -7.04 0.57 11.75
C ALA A 29 -7.83 1.79 11.24
N GLY A 30 -8.50 1.62 10.09
CA GLY A 30 -9.26 2.67 9.43
C GLY A 30 -8.40 3.79 8.79
N LYS A 31 -7.07 3.75 8.94
CA LYS A 31 -6.15 4.67 8.26
C LYS A 31 -5.72 4.10 6.91
N HIS A 32 -5.09 4.97 6.12
CA HIS A 32 -4.48 4.60 4.87
C HIS A 32 -3.14 5.30 4.68
N MET A 33 -2.31 4.75 3.81
CA MET A 33 -1.04 5.32 3.42
C MET A 33 -0.86 5.26 1.90
N THR A 34 -0.01 6.15 1.40
CA THR A 34 0.44 6.15 0.01
C THR A 34 1.93 6.43 -0.01
N PHE A 35 2.65 5.78 -0.91
CA PHE A 35 4.08 5.97 -1.09
C PHE A 35 4.35 6.31 -2.56
N LYS A 36 5.28 7.24 -2.79
CA LYS A 36 5.63 7.65 -4.16
C LYS A 36 6.58 6.67 -4.84
N GLU A 37 7.45 6.03 -4.06
CA GLU A 37 8.51 5.17 -4.55
C GLU A 37 9.06 4.26 -3.43
N ALA A 38 9.96 3.36 -3.85
CA ALA A 38 10.60 2.31 -3.05
C ALA A 38 9.64 1.23 -2.56
N ASP A 39 10.22 0.15 -2.06
CA ASP A 39 9.48 -0.96 -1.49
C ASP A 39 8.98 -0.60 -0.08
N ILE A 40 7.97 -1.34 0.37
CA ILE A 40 7.45 -1.25 1.74
C ILE A 40 7.60 -2.58 2.44
N ASP A 41 8.02 -2.53 3.70
CA ASP A 41 8.04 -3.68 4.59
C ASP A 41 6.94 -3.51 5.64
N ILE A 42 6.03 -4.48 5.69
CA ILE A 42 4.96 -4.59 6.68
C ILE A 42 5.38 -5.59 7.73
N GLN A 43 5.63 -5.12 8.94
CA GLN A 43 6.10 -5.95 10.05
C GLN A 43 4.99 -6.15 11.08
N LYS A 44 4.66 -7.42 11.35
CA LYS A 44 3.68 -7.82 12.37
C LYS A 44 4.00 -9.19 12.95
N ASP A 45 3.94 -9.32 14.28
CA ASP A 45 4.15 -10.59 14.99
C ASP A 45 5.45 -11.31 14.59
N ASN A 46 6.55 -10.54 14.47
CA ASN A 46 7.87 -10.97 13.98
C ASN A 46 7.91 -11.49 12.54
N ASN A 47 6.83 -11.33 11.76
CA ASN A 47 6.82 -11.62 10.32
C ASN A 47 6.96 -10.31 9.54
N THR A 48 7.68 -10.38 8.42
CA THR A 48 7.84 -9.25 7.52
C THR A 48 7.36 -9.63 6.11
N LEU A 49 6.43 -8.82 5.60
CA LEU A 49 5.94 -8.89 4.22
C LEU A 49 6.49 -7.69 3.46
N ARG A 50 7.17 -7.92 2.33
CA ARG A 50 7.59 -6.85 1.43
C ARG A 50 6.65 -6.71 0.25
N ILE A 51 6.35 -5.47 -0.12
CA ILE A 51 5.59 -5.14 -1.33
C ILE A 51 6.41 -4.18 -2.16
N THR A 52 6.63 -4.56 -3.41
CA THR A 52 7.57 -3.87 -4.28
C THR A 52 6.91 -2.76 -5.10
N ASN A 53 7.74 -1.86 -5.62
CA ASN A 53 7.35 -0.92 -6.68
C ASN A 53 6.15 -0.04 -6.29
N THR A 54 6.18 0.56 -5.09
CA THR A 54 5.17 1.54 -4.72
C THR A 54 5.17 2.70 -5.71
N HIS A 55 3.98 3.22 -6.02
CA HIS A 55 3.81 4.34 -6.93
C HIS A 55 2.53 5.11 -6.61
N ASN A 56 2.63 6.44 -6.74
CA ASN A 56 1.50 7.34 -6.60
C ASN A 56 1.63 8.47 -7.63
N SER A 57 1.10 8.25 -8.83
CA SER A 57 1.23 9.17 -9.97
C SER A 57 0.13 10.23 -10.05
N HIS A 58 -0.92 10.15 -9.24
CA HIS A 58 -2.00 11.13 -9.20
C HIS A 58 -2.71 11.18 -7.85
N ILE A 59 -3.28 12.35 -7.55
CA ILE A 59 -3.92 12.64 -6.27
C ILE A 59 -5.18 11.78 -6.13
N TYR A 60 -5.20 10.99 -5.07
CA TYR A 60 -6.32 10.14 -4.70
C TYR A 60 -7.17 10.81 -3.62
N HIS A 61 -8.49 10.82 -3.80
CA HIS A 61 -9.46 11.18 -2.76
C HIS A 61 -9.96 9.92 -2.05
N ASP A 62 -10.04 10.00 -0.73
CA ASP A 62 -10.31 8.94 0.23
C ASP A 62 -11.75 8.40 0.25
N ILE A 63 -12.61 8.90 -0.64
CA ILE A 63 -13.99 8.46 -0.85
C ILE A 63 -14.22 8.27 -2.36
N MET A 64 -13.94 7.05 -2.86
CA MET A 64 -14.22 6.65 -4.23
C MET A 64 -15.16 5.43 -4.26
N ILE A 65 -16.09 5.43 -5.21
CA ILE A 65 -16.96 4.30 -5.51
C ILE A 65 -16.08 3.07 -5.81
N GLY A 66 -16.38 1.94 -5.17
CA GLY A 66 -15.63 0.69 -5.35
C GLY A 66 -14.41 0.51 -4.44
N SER A 67 -14.14 1.43 -3.51
CA SER A 67 -13.11 1.21 -2.48
C SER A 67 -13.61 0.22 -1.42
N VAL A 68 -12.73 -0.63 -0.89
CA VAL A 68 -13.10 -1.47 0.26
C VAL A 68 -13.46 -0.57 1.43
N GLN A 69 -14.60 -0.84 2.07
CA GLN A 69 -15.02 -0.06 3.23
C GLN A 69 -13.93 -0.14 4.31
N LYS A 70 -13.55 1.01 4.89
CA LYS A 70 -12.53 1.10 5.93
C LYS A 70 -12.85 0.11 7.06
N SER A 71 -12.04 -0.93 7.19
CA SER A 71 -12.19 -1.98 8.20
C SER A 71 -11.78 -1.46 9.57
N MET A 72 -12.52 -1.86 10.62
CA MET A 72 -12.15 -1.55 12.01
C MET A 72 -10.87 -2.24 12.47
N ASN A 73 -10.36 -3.21 11.70
CA ASN A 73 -9.20 -4.02 12.06
C ASN A 73 -8.07 -3.95 11.02
N SER A 74 -8.22 -3.14 9.97
CA SER A 74 -7.25 -3.09 8.87
C SER A 74 -6.89 -1.67 8.50
N PHE A 75 -5.68 -1.49 7.99
CA PHE A 75 -5.26 -0.27 7.31
C PHE A 75 -4.99 -0.60 5.83
N THR A 76 -5.04 0.42 4.97
CA THR A 76 -4.92 0.23 3.52
C THR A 76 -3.76 1.01 2.94
N ILE A 77 -3.01 0.38 2.03
CA ILE A 77 -2.01 1.08 1.21
C ILE A 77 -2.54 1.18 -0.21
N TYR A 78 -2.52 2.38 -0.77
CA TYR A 78 -2.96 2.63 -2.14
C TYR A 78 -1.78 2.91 -3.06
N TYR A 79 -1.77 2.23 -4.21
CA TYR A 79 -0.94 2.62 -5.35
C TYR A 79 -1.85 3.21 -6.43
N THR A 80 -1.38 4.27 -7.10
CA THR A 80 -2.15 4.97 -8.13
C THR A 80 -1.32 5.25 -9.37
N GLY A 81 -1.89 4.99 -10.54
CA GLY A 81 -1.24 5.20 -11.83
C GLY A 81 -2.23 5.42 -12.97
N PHE A 82 -1.72 5.49 -14.19
CA PHE A 82 -2.51 5.60 -15.42
C PHE A 82 -2.18 4.45 -16.38
N THR A 83 -3.05 4.15 -17.34
CA THR A 83 -2.72 3.31 -18.49
C THR A 83 -1.62 3.97 -19.34
N HIS A 84 -0.68 3.22 -19.92
CA HIS A 84 -0.51 1.76 -19.94
C HIS A 84 0.17 1.24 -18.66
N ILE A 85 -0.39 0.20 -18.05
CA ILE A 85 0.15 -0.38 -16.81
C ILE A 85 1.39 -1.20 -17.16
N ASP A 86 2.55 -0.58 -17.03
CA ASP A 86 3.86 -1.26 -17.06
C ASP A 86 4.46 -1.25 -15.64
N LYS A 87 3.73 -1.92 -14.73
CA LYS A 87 4.11 -2.04 -13.32
C LYS A 87 3.96 -3.49 -12.89
N HIS A 88 5.04 -4.04 -12.35
CA HIS A 88 5.05 -5.33 -11.67
C HIS A 88 5.07 -5.08 -10.17
N ILE A 89 4.16 -5.70 -9.42
CA ILE A 89 4.10 -5.61 -7.96
C ILE A 89 4.24 -7.04 -7.43
N GLU A 90 5.22 -7.25 -6.56
CA GLU A 90 5.47 -8.53 -5.90
C GLU A 90 5.14 -8.42 -4.42
N ILE A 91 4.63 -9.51 -3.86
CA ILE A 91 4.36 -9.68 -2.43
C ILE A 91 5.26 -10.81 -1.95
N LEU A 92 6.25 -10.48 -1.11
CA LEU A 92 7.33 -11.38 -0.73
C LEU A 92 7.35 -11.59 0.78
N GLU A 93 7.56 -12.83 1.22
CA GLU A 93 7.90 -13.14 2.60
C GLU A 93 9.41 -12.92 2.81
N VAL A 94 9.78 -12.05 3.74
CA VAL A 94 11.19 -11.68 3.98
C VAL A 94 11.83 -12.50 5.12
N GLY A 95 11.04 -13.36 5.78
CA GLY A 95 11.46 -14.16 6.93
C GLY A 95 11.16 -13.49 8.28
N LYS A 96 11.57 -14.15 9.37
CA LYS A 96 11.36 -13.66 10.73
C LYS A 96 12.44 -12.65 11.12
N SER A 97 12.04 -11.47 11.57
CA SER A 97 12.92 -10.41 12.09
C SER A 97 13.19 -10.56 13.58
#